data_AF-A0A382S452-F1
#
_entry.id   AF-A0A382S452-F1
#
_cell.length_a   1.000
_cell.length_b   1.000
_cell.length_c   1.000
_cell.angle_alpha   90.00
_cell.angle_beta   90.00
_cell.angle_gamma   90.00
#
_symmetry.space_group_name_H-M   'P 1'
#
loop_
_entity.id
_entity.type
_entity.pdbx_description
1 polymer ?
#
loop_
_entity_poly.entity_id
_entity_poly.type
_entity_poly.pdbx_seq_one_letter_code
_entity_poly.pdbx_strand_id
1 'polypeptide(L)'
;MKITALKCTVLGNNIVLRIATDEGISGYAQAETSKTAYLKPHVMFYQDMILGEDPRDVERVMTRIRRLGAFKPWGAAVSSIEMALWDIAGQAAGVPVYRLLGGKVRDRVCVYNGSIRFSMDGRIDPQAHADNMQKMIDRPENFCFVKQGVAFHSNMPRSVDGFSFQESQPSGRHPHRGLMTAKGFSHLMACIEAMREVCGDGVGLAL
;
A
#
# COMPACT_ATOMS: atom_id res chain seq x y z
N MET A 1 11.76 -16.01 26.09
CA MET A 1 12.26 -15.47 24.81
C MET A 1 12.59 -14.01 24.98
N LYS A 2 13.71 -13.55 24.43
CA LYS A 2 14.16 -12.16 24.45
C LYS A 2 14.61 -11.72 23.07
N ILE A 3 14.34 -10.45 22.74
CA ILE A 3 14.86 -9.82 21.53
C ILE A 3 16.37 -9.61 21.66
N THR A 4 17.14 -10.14 20.71
CA THR A 4 18.61 -10.04 20.68
C THR A 4 19.13 -9.08 19.62
N ALA A 5 18.36 -8.82 18.55
CA ALA A 5 18.73 -7.84 17.53
C ALA A 5 17.53 -7.37 16.71
N LEU A 6 17.57 -6.10 16.30
CA LEU A 6 16.75 -5.56 15.22
C LEU A 6 17.64 -5.37 13.98
N LYS A 7 17.37 -6.08 12.90
CA LYS A 7 18.11 -5.95 11.64
C LYS A 7 17.20 -5.34 10.60
N CYS A 8 17.74 -4.46 9.77
CA CYS A 8 16.99 -3.81 8.70
C CYS A 8 17.84 -3.70 7.44
N THR A 9 17.29 -4.12 6.30
CA THR A 9 17.95 -4.08 5.01
C THR A 9 17.01 -3.57 3.91
N VAL A 10 17.60 -3.24 2.77
CA VAL A 10 16.87 -2.82 1.57
C VAL A 10 17.03 -3.92 0.52
N LEU A 11 15.93 -4.50 0.08
CA LEU A 11 15.87 -5.49 -1.01
C LEU A 11 15.14 -4.85 -2.20
N GLY A 12 15.90 -4.46 -3.23
CA GLY A 12 15.38 -3.62 -4.31
C GLY A 12 14.90 -2.28 -3.76
N ASN A 13 13.60 -2.00 -3.88
CA ASN A 13 12.98 -0.81 -3.31
C ASN A 13 12.26 -1.06 -1.98
N ASN A 14 12.35 -2.26 -1.42
CA ASN A 14 11.61 -2.65 -0.22
C ASN A 14 12.52 -2.62 1.00
N ILE A 15 12.07 -1.96 2.08
CA ILE A 15 12.74 -2.04 3.38
C ILE A 15 12.18 -3.26 4.12
N VAL A 16 13.05 -4.20 4.46
CA VAL A 16 12.70 -5.43 5.17
C VAL A 16 13.46 -5.46 6.48
N LEU A 17 12.75 -5.75 7.56
CA LEU A 17 13.36 -5.93 8.88
C LEU A 17 13.19 -7.36 9.39
N ARG A 18 14.10 -7.72 10.29
CA ARG A 18 14.09 -8.96 11.05
C ARG A 18 14.36 -8.66 12.51
N ILE A 19 13.51 -9.17 13.40
CA ILE A 19 13.76 -9.23 14.84
C ILE A 19 14.27 -10.63 15.16
N ALA A 20 15.47 -10.73 15.73
CA ALA A 20 16.05 -12.00 16.17
C ALA A 20 15.84 -12.19 17.67
N THR A 21 15.72 -13.45 18.09
CA THR A 21 15.53 -13.81 19.51
C THR A 21 16.61 -14.77 20.00
N ASP A 22 16.72 -14.93 21.31
CA ASP A 22 17.62 -15.88 21.97
C ASP A 22 17.22 -17.35 21.82
N GLU A 23 15.97 -17.62 21.46
CA GLU A 23 15.42 -18.96 21.22
C GLU A 23 15.43 -19.36 19.74
N GLY A 24 16.10 -18.58 18.88
CA GLY A 24 16.26 -18.88 17.44
C GLY A 24 15.04 -18.53 16.56
N ILE A 25 13.90 -18.19 17.14
CA ILE A 25 12.72 -17.68 16.41
C ILE A 25 13.02 -16.27 15.89
N SER A 26 12.57 -15.93 14.69
CA SER A 26 12.74 -14.61 14.11
C SER A 26 11.46 -14.11 13.45
N GLY A 27 11.17 -12.85 13.68
CA GLY A 27 10.04 -12.15 13.07
C GLY A 27 10.47 -11.32 11.89
N TYR A 28 9.67 -11.32 10.84
CA TYR A 28 9.93 -10.58 9.62
C TYR A 28 8.80 -9.60 9.34
N ALA A 29 9.16 -8.45 8.79
CA ALA A 29 8.20 -7.49 8.29
C ALA A 29 8.79 -6.67 7.14
N GLN A 30 7.90 -6.14 6.33
CA GLN A 30 8.22 -5.17 5.30
C GLN A 30 7.66 -3.81 5.71
N ALA A 31 8.48 -2.77 5.62
CA ALA A 31 8.03 -1.38 5.76
C ALA A 31 7.65 -0.80 4.38
N GLU A 32 7.47 0.53 4.28
CA GLU A 32 7.02 1.14 3.02
C GLU A 32 8.03 0.99 1.86
N THR A 33 7.54 0.65 0.67
CA THR A 33 8.35 0.59 -0.55
C THR A 33 8.77 1.99 -1.04
N SER A 34 9.94 2.07 -1.69
CA SER A 34 10.53 3.28 -2.30
C SER A 34 10.84 4.43 -1.32
N LYS A 35 10.90 4.14 -0.01
CA LYS A 35 11.27 5.10 1.05
C LYS A 35 12.68 4.86 1.60
N THR A 36 13.53 4.21 0.81
CA THR A 36 14.83 3.67 1.21
C THR A 36 15.79 4.73 1.71
N ALA A 37 15.67 5.97 1.21
CA ALA A 37 16.50 7.11 1.59
C ALA A 37 16.41 7.49 3.08
N TYR A 38 15.29 7.18 3.75
CA TYR A 38 15.12 7.58 5.16
C TYR A 38 14.55 6.47 6.05
N LEU A 39 13.79 5.50 5.54
CA LEU A 39 13.01 4.65 6.45
C LEU A 39 13.87 3.63 7.22
N LYS A 40 14.97 3.14 6.63
CA LYS A 40 15.90 2.22 7.31
C LYS A 40 16.46 2.82 8.62
N PRO A 41 17.07 4.02 8.65
CA PRO A 41 17.55 4.60 9.90
C PRO A 41 16.42 4.87 10.91
N HIS A 42 15.20 5.19 10.46
CA HIS A 42 14.05 5.34 11.37
C HIS A 42 13.64 4.01 12.02
N VAL A 43 13.71 2.88 11.31
CA VAL A 43 13.51 1.55 11.92
C VAL A 43 14.60 1.27 12.95
N MET A 44 15.87 1.49 12.57
CA MET A 44 17.01 1.20 13.44
C MET A 44 17.06 2.05 14.72
N PHE A 45 16.49 3.27 14.69
CA PHE A 45 16.38 4.16 15.86
C PHE A 45 15.72 3.50 17.07
N TYR A 46 14.77 2.57 16.86
CA TYR A 46 14.03 1.93 17.95
C TYR A 46 14.73 0.71 18.55
N GLN A 47 15.87 0.28 18.01
CA GLN A 47 16.51 -0.98 18.42
C GLN A 47 16.74 -1.04 19.94
N ASP A 48 17.45 -0.05 20.49
CA ASP A 48 17.88 -0.09 21.89
C ASP A 48 16.72 -0.04 22.89
N MET A 49 15.53 0.37 22.43
CA MET A 49 14.32 0.45 23.25
C MET A 49 13.61 -0.90 23.38
N ILE A 50 13.85 -1.82 22.45
CA ILE A 50 13.18 -3.13 22.35
C ILE A 50 14.10 -4.31 22.69
N LEU A 51 15.43 -4.13 22.70
CA LEU A 51 16.37 -5.18 23.07
C LEU A 51 16.08 -5.70 24.49
N GLY A 52 16.17 -7.03 24.66
CA GLY A 52 15.96 -7.71 25.94
C GLY A 52 14.49 -7.93 26.32
N GLU A 53 13.54 -7.29 25.64
CA GLU A 53 12.11 -7.50 25.88
C GLU A 53 11.65 -8.86 25.34
N ASP A 54 10.57 -9.38 25.92
CA ASP A 54 9.89 -10.56 25.39
C ASP A 54 9.05 -10.14 24.17
N PRO A 55 9.36 -10.64 22.95
CA PRO A 55 8.65 -10.22 21.74
C PRO A 55 7.19 -10.71 21.69
N ARG A 56 6.80 -11.66 22.55
CA ARG A 56 5.42 -12.18 22.62
C ARG A 56 4.48 -11.20 23.32
N ASP A 57 5.01 -10.32 24.17
CA ASP A 57 4.27 -9.24 24.81
C ASP A 57 4.17 -8.02 23.88
N VAL A 58 3.54 -8.19 22.70
CA VAL A 58 3.55 -7.21 21.60
C VAL A 58 3.20 -5.79 22.09
N GLU A 59 2.08 -5.61 22.79
CA GLU A 59 1.66 -4.29 23.28
C GLU A 59 2.63 -3.71 24.33
N ARG A 60 3.28 -4.55 25.15
CA ARG A 60 4.29 -4.08 26.11
C ARG A 60 5.50 -3.50 25.38
N VAL A 61 5.98 -4.17 24.34
CA VAL A 61 7.06 -3.63 23.49
C VAL A 61 6.59 -2.34 22.78
N MET A 62 5.36 -2.34 22.25
CA MET A 62 4.80 -1.18 21.55
C MET A 62 4.65 0.03 22.45
N THR A 63 4.28 -0.10 23.72
CA THR A 63 4.16 1.05 24.65
C THR A 63 5.48 1.82 24.83
N ARG A 64 6.63 1.16 24.60
CA ARG A 64 7.95 1.81 24.67
C ARG A 64 8.24 2.71 23.47
N ILE A 65 7.85 2.28 22.28
CA ILE A 65 8.23 2.92 21.02
C ILE A 65 7.10 3.76 20.41
N ARG A 66 5.84 3.42 20.68
CA ARG A 66 4.65 4.03 20.03
C ARG A 66 4.51 5.51 20.35
N ARG A 67 4.95 5.97 21.52
CA ARG A 67 4.99 7.42 21.89
C ARG A 67 5.98 8.24 21.07
N LEU A 68 7.00 7.58 20.51
CA LEU A 68 7.97 8.14 19.58
C LEU A 68 7.59 7.81 18.12
N GLY A 69 6.46 7.13 17.92
CA GLY A 69 5.76 7.04 16.66
C GLY A 69 4.86 8.26 16.48
N ALA A 70 4.51 8.57 15.24
CA ALA A 70 3.60 9.66 14.88
C ALA A 70 3.11 9.44 13.45
N PHE A 71 2.84 10.52 12.72
CA PHE A 71 2.63 10.45 11.28
C PHE A 71 3.88 9.90 10.56
N LYS A 72 3.72 9.60 9.27
CA LYS A 72 4.84 9.17 8.44
C LYS A 72 5.98 10.21 8.52
N PRO A 73 7.24 9.76 8.67
CA PRO A 73 7.72 8.38 8.52
C PRO A 73 7.80 7.53 9.81
N TRP A 74 7.71 8.14 10.99
CA TRP A 74 7.94 7.48 12.29
C TRP A 74 6.92 6.37 12.58
N GLY A 75 5.64 6.61 12.29
CA GLY A 75 4.59 5.59 12.46
C GLY A 75 4.80 4.35 11.58
N ALA A 76 5.38 4.50 10.38
CA ALA A 76 5.65 3.37 9.50
C ALA A 76 6.75 2.46 10.07
N ALA A 77 7.79 3.03 10.67
CA ALA A 77 8.84 2.27 11.34
C ALA A 77 8.28 1.49 12.53
N VAL A 78 7.50 2.15 13.40
CA VAL A 78 6.84 1.52 14.56
C VAL A 78 5.90 0.38 14.12
N SER A 79 5.06 0.61 13.11
CA SER A 79 4.14 -0.43 12.59
C SER A 79 4.89 -1.64 12.03
N SER A 80 6.01 -1.40 11.34
CA SER A 80 6.81 -2.49 10.77
C SER A 80 7.48 -3.36 11.85
N ILE A 81 7.85 -2.77 13.00
CA ILE A 81 8.34 -3.52 14.17
C ILE A 81 7.21 -4.36 14.76
N GLU A 82 6.02 -3.79 14.94
CA GLU A 82 4.84 -4.50 15.46
C GLU A 82 4.50 -5.75 14.62
N MET A 83 4.53 -5.63 13.30
CA MET A 83 4.29 -6.76 12.40
C MET A 83 5.29 -7.90 12.62
N ALA A 84 6.58 -7.58 12.81
CA ALA A 84 7.60 -8.58 13.09
C ALA A 84 7.42 -9.22 14.48
N LEU A 85 6.93 -8.47 15.47
CA LEU A 85 6.58 -9.03 16.79
C LEU A 85 5.40 -10.01 16.69
N TRP A 86 4.36 -9.66 15.91
CA TRP A 86 3.23 -10.56 15.65
C TRP A 86 3.65 -11.83 14.91
N ASP A 87 4.57 -11.73 13.97
CA ASP A 87 5.16 -12.90 13.29
C ASP A 87 5.84 -13.84 14.31
N ILE A 88 6.65 -13.28 15.23
CA ILE A 88 7.25 -14.06 16.33
C ILE A 88 6.19 -14.69 17.22
N ALA A 89 5.17 -13.93 17.64
CA ALA A 89 4.12 -14.43 18.52
C ALA A 89 3.34 -15.59 17.88
N GLY A 90 3.02 -15.49 16.58
CA GLY A 90 2.38 -16.56 15.82
C GLY A 90 3.25 -17.82 15.74
N GLN A 91 4.53 -17.66 15.39
CA GLN A 91 5.49 -18.76 15.34
C GLN A 91 5.67 -19.43 16.71
N ALA A 92 5.84 -18.65 17.78
CA ALA A 92 6.01 -19.16 19.14
C ALA A 92 4.76 -19.90 19.66
N ALA A 93 3.57 -19.47 19.25
CA ALA A 93 2.31 -20.13 19.58
C ALA A 93 1.95 -21.30 18.64
N GLY A 94 2.71 -21.52 17.57
CA GLY A 94 2.43 -22.57 16.58
C GLY A 94 1.13 -22.34 15.79
N VAL A 95 0.68 -21.08 15.66
CA VAL A 95 -0.58 -20.72 14.98
C VAL A 95 -0.38 -19.55 14.01
N PRO A 96 -1.17 -19.46 12.93
CA PRO A 96 -1.14 -18.26 12.08
C PRO A 96 -1.63 -17.04 12.85
N VAL A 97 -1.05 -15.86 12.59
CA VAL A 97 -1.30 -14.60 13.33
C VAL A 97 -2.78 -14.28 13.49
N TYR A 98 -3.62 -14.51 12.46
CA TYR A 98 -5.06 -14.22 12.54
C TYR A 98 -5.76 -15.00 13.68
N ARG A 99 -5.23 -16.14 14.13
CA ARG A 99 -5.76 -16.88 15.29
C ARG A 99 -5.54 -16.12 16.59
N LEU A 100 -4.43 -15.43 16.71
CA LEU A 100 -4.13 -14.56 17.86
C LEU A 100 -4.98 -13.27 17.82
N LEU A 101 -5.37 -12.82 16.63
CA LEU A 101 -6.23 -11.64 16.42
C LEU A 101 -7.74 -11.90 16.59
N GLY A 102 -8.12 -13.01 17.24
CA GLY A 102 -9.53 -13.36 17.49
C GLY A 102 -10.10 -14.43 16.56
N GLY A 103 -9.28 -15.00 15.67
CA GLY A 103 -9.68 -16.14 14.86
C GLY A 103 -10.30 -15.75 13.51
N LYS A 104 -10.79 -16.78 12.82
CA LYS A 104 -11.27 -16.67 11.45
C LYS A 104 -12.70 -16.16 11.44
N VAL A 105 -12.94 -15.06 10.73
CA VAL A 105 -14.29 -14.49 10.51
C VAL A 105 -14.80 -14.69 9.08
N ARG A 106 -13.96 -15.21 8.17
CA ARG A 106 -14.30 -15.50 6.77
C ARG A 106 -13.36 -16.54 6.17
N ASP A 107 -13.84 -17.31 5.20
CA ASP A 107 -13.05 -18.32 4.49
C ASP A 107 -12.16 -17.78 3.39
N ARG A 108 -12.61 -16.70 2.75
CA ARG A 108 -11.92 -16.05 1.62
C ARG A 108 -11.97 -14.54 1.79
N VAL A 109 -10.96 -13.86 1.26
CA VAL A 109 -10.89 -12.41 1.20
C VAL A 109 -11.01 -12.00 -0.26
N CYS A 110 -11.93 -11.10 -0.58
CA CYS A 110 -12.02 -10.52 -1.91
C CYS A 110 -10.75 -9.67 -2.17
N VAL A 111 -10.13 -9.88 -3.34
CA VAL A 111 -8.93 -9.14 -3.77
C VAL A 111 -9.30 -8.26 -4.96
N TYR A 112 -8.71 -7.06 -5.00
CA TYR A 112 -8.88 -6.13 -6.10
C TYR A 112 -7.62 -6.01 -6.96
N ASN A 113 -7.79 -5.72 -8.25
CA ASN A 113 -6.66 -5.41 -9.13
C ASN A 113 -6.12 -4.00 -8.83
N GLY A 114 -5.07 -3.96 -8.01
CA GLY A 114 -4.34 -2.73 -7.70
C GLY A 114 -3.14 -2.44 -8.61
N SER A 115 -2.65 -3.41 -9.39
CA SER A 115 -1.30 -3.32 -9.97
C SER A 115 -1.15 -3.86 -11.39
N ILE A 116 -2.08 -4.66 -11.92
CA ILE A 116 -2.05 -5.09 -13.32
C ILE A 116 -2.55 -3.93 -14.15
N ARG A 117 -1.70 -3.41 -15.04
CA ARG A 117 -1.95 -2.22 -15.86
C ARG A 117 -1.54 -2.48 -17.30
N PHE A 118 -2.29 -1.91 -18.23
CA PHE A 118 -1.94 -1.91 -19.65
C PHE A 118 -1.72 -0.46 -20.10
N SER A 119 -0.90 -0.28 -21.13
CA SER A 119 -0.77 1.00 -21.80
C SER A 119 -2.10 1.34 -22.48
N MET A 120 -2.50 2.61 -22.39
CA MET A 120 -3.58 3.19 -23.21
C MET A 120 -3.02 3.96 -24.41
N ASP A 121 -1.71 3.86 -24.68
CA ASP A 121 -1.02 4.45 -25.84
C ASP A 121 -1.28 5.95 -26.03
N GLY A 122 -1.38 6.67 -24.91
CA GLY A 122 -1.65 8.11 -24.88
C GLY A 122 -3.12 8.49 -25.11
N ARG A 123 -3.99 7.53 -25.43
CA ARG A 123 -5.44 7.75 -25.48
C ARG A 123 -6.00 7.80 -24.06
N ILE A 124 -6.54 8.94 -23.67
CA ILE A 124 -7.19 9.15 -22.36
C ILE A 124 -8.64 9.58 -22.57
N ASP A 125 -9.31 8.89 -23.50
CA ASP A 125 -10.73 9.06 -23.82
C ASP A 125 -11.58 7.96 -23.15
N PRO A 126 -12.92 8.14 -23.04
CA PRO A 126 -13.78 7.15 -22.41
C PRO A 126 -13.67 5.74 -22.98
N GLN A 127 -13.52 5.59 -24.30
CA GLN A 127 -13.38 4.29 -24.94
C GLN A 127 -12.05 3.61 -24.55
N ALA A 128 -10.95 4.36 -24.51
CA ALA A 128 -9.67 3.83 -24.07
C ALA A 128 -9.71 3.32 -22.61
N HIS A 129 -10.46 4.01 -21.75
CA HIS A 129 -10.71 3.58 -20.38
C HIS A 129 -11.56 2.30 -20.31
N ALA A 130 -12.62 2.20 -21.12
CA ALA A 130 -13.43 0.98 -21.25
C ALA A 130 -12.61 -0.21 -21.75
N ASP A 131 -11.84 -0.03 -22.83
CA ASP A 131 -10.99 -1.07 -23.42
C ASP A 131 -9.95 -1.58 -22.40
N ASN A 132 -9.31 -0.66 -21.68
CA ASN A 132 -8.34 -1.01 -20.64
C ASN A 132 -9.01 -1.72 -19.45
N MET A 133 -10.23 -1.30 -19.08
CA MET A 133 -11.02 -1.95 -18.03
C MET A 133 -11.38 -3.39 -18.42
N GLN A 134 -11.81 -3.62 -19.66
CA GLN A 134 -12.14 -4.94 -20.16
C GLN A 134 -10.93 -5.88 -20.06
N LYS A 135 -9.74 -5.43 -20.49
CA LYS A 135 -8.49 -6.20 -20.35
C LYS A 135 -8.18 -6.58 -18.90
N MET A 136 -8.54 -5.73 -17.93
CA MET A 136 -8.34 -6.00 -16.50
C MET A 136 -9.39 -6.95 -15.92
N ILE A 137 -10.61 -6.95 -16.45
CA ILE A 137 -11.70 -7.85 -16.05
C ILE A 137 -11.52 -9.25 -16.65
N ASP A 138 -11.04 -9.34 -17.89
CA ASP A 138 -10.75 -10.62 -18.58
C ASP A 138 -9.57 -11.40 -17.98
N ARG A 139 -8.98 -10.86 -16.92
CA ARG A 139 -7.88 -11.49 -16.20
C ARG A 139 -8.36 -12.79 -15.52
N PRO A 140 -7.64 -13.92 -15.68
CA PRO A 140 -8.02 -15.20 -15.08
C PRO A 140 -8.01 -15.17 -13.53
N GLU A 141 -7.40 -14.15 -12.92
CA GLU A 141 -7.41 -13.93 -11.48
C GLU A 141 -8.81 -13.64 -10.91
N ASN A 142 -9.79 -13.22 -11.74
CA ASN A 142 -11.18 -12.97 -11.35
C ASN A 142 -11.32 -12.02 -10.13
N PHE A 143 -10.74 -10.82 -10.23
CA PHE A 143 -10.81 -9.82 -9.16
C PHE A 143 -12.25 -9.32 -8.94
N CYS A 144 -12.67 -9.18 -7.68
CA CYS A 144 -14.01 -8.64 -7.40
C CYS A 144 -14.05 -7.10 -7.41
N PHE A 145 -12.90 -6.42 -7.48
CA PHE A 145 -12.82 -5.00 -7.81
C PHE A 145 -11.62 -4.72 -8.73
N VAL A 146 -11.72 -3.67 -9.54
CA VAL A 146 -10.59 -3.12 -10.29
C VAL A 146 -10.37 -1.67 -9.86
N LYS A 147 -9.11 -1.34 -9.52
CA LYS A 147 -8.74 0.05 -9.23
C LYS A 147 -8.15 0.70 -10.46
N GLN A 148 -8.78 1.76 -10.95
CA GLN A 148 -8.30 2.55 -12.07
C GLN A 148 -8.08 4.01 -11.66
N GLY A 149 -6.83 4.46 -11.72
CA GLY A 149 -6.51 5.85 -11.46
C GLY A 149 -7.14 6.77 -12.50
N VAL A 150 -7.81 7.81 -12.03
CA VAL A 150 -8.44 8.88 -12.81
C VAL A 150 -8.09 10.25 -12.25
N ALA A 151 -8.43 11.32 -12.96
CA ALA A 151 -8.16 12.70 -12.57
C ALA A 151 -6.69 12.89 -12.13
N PHE A 152 -6.46 13.46 -10.95
CA PHE A 152 -5.12 13.76 -10.41
C PHE A 152 -4.30 12.54 -9.99
N HIS A 153 -4.87 11.33 -10.03
CA HIS A 153 -4.17 10.05 -9.90
C HIS A 153 -3.83 9.41 -11.26
N SER A 154 -3.97 10.18 -12.34
CA SER A 154 -3.73 9.75 -13.71
C SER A 154 -3.06 10.85 -14.53
N ASN A 155 -2.82 10.60 -15.82
CA ASN A 155 -2.32 11.60 -16.75
C ASN A 155 -3.40 12.51 -17.35
N MET A 156 -4.68 12.38 -16.96
CA MET A 156 -5.77 13.23 -17.46
C MET A 156 -5.45 14.73 -17.45
N PRO A 157 -4.89 15.33 -16.37
CA PRO A 157 -4.62 16.77 -16.35
C PRO A 157 -3.52 17.23 -17.32
N ARG A 158 -2.75 16.30 -17.91
CA ARG A 158 -1.74 16.57 -18.93
C ARG A 158 -2.24 16.29 -20.34
N SER A 159 -3.13 15.33 -20.50
CA SER A 159 -3.56 14.82 -21.80
C SER A 159 -4.90 15.37 -22.27
N VAL A 160 -5.70 15.93 -21.36
CA VAL A 160 -7.01 16.50 -21.67
C VAL A 160 -6.90 18.02 -21.62
N ASP A 161 -7.07 18.65 -22.77
CA ASP A 161 -7.02 20.10 -22.90
C ASP A 161 -8.09 20.78 -22.01
N GLY A 162 -7.68 21.78 -21.24
CA GLY A 162 -8.57 22.50 -20.32
C GLY A 162 -9.09 21.66 -19.15
N PHE A 163 -8.42 20.55 -18.77
CA PHE A 163 -8.84 19.71 -17.65
C PHE A 163 -8.76 20.45 -16.29
N SER A 164 -7.73 21.26 -16.09
CA SER A 164 -7.53 22.09 -14.89
C SER A 164 -7.38 23.57 -15.27
N PHE A 165 -7.73 24.47 -14.35
CA PHE A 165 -7.56 25.92 -14.54
C PHE A 165 -6.10 26.33 -14.69
N GLN A 166 -5.20 25.58 -14.06
CA GLN A 166 -3.76 25.77 -14.18
C GLN A 166 -3.18 24.72 -15.13
N GLU A 167 -2.19 25.13 -15.91
CA GLU A 167 -1.44 24.23 -16.79
C GLU A 167 -0.62 23.21 -15.97
N SER A 168 -0.60 21.97 -16.44
CA SER A 168 0.27 20.94 -15.88
C SER A 168 1.73 21.24 -16.20
N GLN A 169 2.60 21.07 -15.20
CA GLN A 169 4.04 21.17 -15.41
C GLN A 169 4.57 19.94 -16.16
N PRO A 170 5.55 20.12 -17.07
CA PRO A 170 6.10 19.02 -17.86
C PRO A 170 6.88 18.01 -17.00
N SER A 171 7.41 18.46 -15.85
CA SER A 171 8.24 17.63 -14.96
C SER A 171 7.97 17.95 -13.48
N GLY A 172 8.63 17.18 -12.59
CA GLY A 172 8.56 17.37 -11.14
C GLY A 172 7.68 16.36 -10.42
N ARG A 173 7.80 16.34 -9.08
CA ARG A 173 7.14 15.37 -8.20
C ARG A 173 5.63 15.56 -8.08
N HIS A 174 5.17 16.80 -8.26
CA HIS A 174 3.77 17.21 -8.23
C HIS A 174 3.47 18.06 -9.46
N PRO A 175 3.36 17.40 -10.63
CA PRO A 175 3.26 18.10 -11.90
C PRO A 175 1.88 18.70 -12.14
N HIS A 176 0.84 18.10 -11.56
CA HIS A 176 -0.52 18.62 -11.60
C HIS A 176 -0.69 19.68 -10.52
N ARG A 177 -1.12 20.87 -10.93
CA ARG A 177 -1.47 21.96 -10.02
C ARG A 177 -2.86 22.43 -10.38
N GLY A 178 -3.61 22.84 -9.37
CA GLY A 178 -4.85 23.55 -9.62
C GLY A 178 -6.14 22.77 -9.47
N LEU A 179 -7.25 23.50 -9.65
CA LEU A 179 -8.59 22.97 -9.56
C LEU A 179 -9.05 22.44 -10.92
N MET A 180 -9.82 21.36 -10.89
CA MET A 180 -10.46 20.79 -12.07
C MET A 180 -11.50 21.76 -12.62
N THR A 181 -11.56 21.93 -13.93
CA THR A 181 -12.60 22.73 -14.60
C THR A 181 -13.89 21.94 -14.76
N ALA A 182 -14.98 22.60 -15.14
CA ALA A 182 -16.21 21.91 -15.53
C ALA A 182 -15.98 20.94 -16.71
N LYS A 183 -15.15 21.32 -17.70
CA LYS A 183 -14.77 20.46 -18.83
C LYS A 183 -14.01 19.22 -18.36
N GLY A 184 -13.03 19.39 -17.47
CA GLY A 184 -12.28 18.28 -16.88
C GLY A 184 -13.17 17.34 -16.05
N PHE A 185 -14.12 17.89 -15.30
CA PHE A 185 -15.09 17.10 -14.55
C PHE A 185 -16.01 16.29 -15.47
N SER A 186 -16.56 16.90 -16.53
CA SER A 186 -17.38 16.17 -17.50
C SER A 186 -16.60 15.05 -18.18
N HIS A 187 -15.32 15.29 -18.54
CA HIS A 187 -14.45 14.26 -19.10
C HIS A 187 -14.21 13.10 -18.12
N LEU A 188 -13.93 13.42 -16.86
CA LEU A 188 -13.79 12.45 -15.78
C LEU A 188 -15.04 11.58 -15.66
N MET A 189 -16.22 12.19 -15.62
CA MET A 189 -17.50 11.48 -15.51
C MET A 189 -17.72 10.54 -16.69
N ALA A 190 -17.48 11.00 -17.93
CA ALA A 190 -17.61 10.15 -19.12
C ALA A 190 -16.68 8.93 -19.08
N CYS A 191 -15.44 9.08 -18.59
CA CYS A 191 -14.51 7.96 -18.43
C CYS A 191 -14.99 6.98 -17.34
N ILE A 192 -15.53 7.49 -16.22
CA ILE A 192 -16.07 6.66 -15.14
C ILE A 192 -17.29 5.86 -15.62
N GLU A 193 -18.20 6.51 -16.35
CA GLU A 193 -19.39 5.88 -16.93
C GLU A 193 -19.00 4.75 -17.88
N ALA A 194 -18.08 4.99 -18.81
CA ALA A 194 -17.60 3.98 -19.75
C ALA A 194 -16.96 2.77 -19.03
N MET A 195 -16.16 3.00 -17.98
CA MET A 195 -15.61 1.89 -17.18
C MET A 195 -16.68 1.14 -16.40
N ARG A 196 -17.67 1.85 -15.84
CA ARG A 196 -18.77 1.25 -15.09
C ARG A 196 -19.60 0.34 -15.98
N GLU A 197 -19.89 0.76 -17.21
CA GLU A 197 -20.61 -0.05 -18.19
C GLU A 197 -19.91 -1.40 -18.44
N VAL A 198 -18.58 -1.37 -18.58
CA VAL A 198 -17.76 -2.59 -18.75
C VAL A 198 -17.76 -3.46 -17.49
N CYS A 199 -17.65 -2.86 -16.30
CA CYS A 199 -17.71 -3.59 -15.03
C CYS A 199 -19.06 -4.30 -14.80
N GLY A 200 -20.14 -3.72 -15.33
CA GLY A 200 -21.51 -4.13 -15.03
C GLY A 200 -21.78 -4.17 -13.51
N ASP A 201 -22.61 -5.10 -13.09
CA ASP A 201 -22.93 -5.31 -11.67
C ASP A 201 -22.02 -6.36 -10.98
N GLY A 202 -21.15 -7.01 -11.75
CA GLY A 202 -20.35 -8.16 -11.28
C GLY A 202 -18.98 -7.81 -10.70
N VAL A 203 -18.41 -6.65 -11.07
CA VAL A 203 -17.08 -6.21 -10.63
C VAL A 203 -17.16 -4.79 -10.11
N GLY A 204 -16.65 -4.54 -8.90
CA GLY A 204 -16.63 -3.19 -8.35
C GLY A 204 -15.54 -2.31 -8.94
N LEU A 205 -15.80 -1.01 -9.05
CA LEU A 205 -14.85 -0.01 -9.55
C LEU A 205 -14.32 0.86 -8.40
N ALA A 206 -13.00 0.91 -8.25
CA ALA A 206 -12.31 1.85 -7.35
C ALA A 206 -11.53 2.88 -8.16
N LEU A 207 -11.62 4.17 -7.79
CA LEU A 207 -11.05 5.31 -8.50
C LEU A 207 -9.90 5.97 -7.73
#